data_AF-A0A8X7ULE0-F1
#
_entry.id   AF-A0A8X7ULE0-F1
#
_cell.length_a   1.000
_cell.length_b   1.000
_cell.length_c   1.000
_cell.angle_alpha   90.00
_cell.angle_beta   90.00
_cell.angle_gamma   90.00
#
_symmetry.space_group_name_H-M   'P 1'
#
loop_
_entity.id
_entity.type
_entity.pdbx_description
1 polymer ?
#
loop_
_entity_poly.entity_id
_entity_poly.type
_entity_poly.pdbx_seq_one_letter_code
_entity_poly.pdbx_strand_id
1 'polypeptide(L)'
;MENKASVMGFLLITTLISSTYPSLATENDDKPLIDPDTSLDEAFARSPGSEEYNINAFNSIPAPEANYFMKNCAKTRDVKCDDEVLLDLFKNEPMSRECCLMVLHNGGGCNMLIAKFSSRLYQLRRFTSVAKILLLRTEKILNRCSAETSTPLSG
;
A
#
# COMPACT_ATOMS: atom_id res chain seq x y z
N MET A 1 -32.81 36.43 7.62
CA MET A 1 -31.33 36.48 7.81
C MET A 1 -30.81 35.34 8.70
N GLU A 2 -31.66 34.51 9.30
CA GLU A 2 -31.27 33.44 10.24
C GLU A 2 -30.51 32.25 9.61
N ASN A 3 -30.88 31.80 8.39
CA ASN A 3 -30.23 30.63 7.79
C ASN A 3 -28.75 30.87 7.42
N LYS A 4 -28.38 32.11 7.09
CA LYS A 4 -26.99 32.45 6.74
C LYS A 4 -26.08 32.41 7.98
N ALA A 5 -26.57 32.87 9.12
CA ALA A 5 -25.84 32.83 10.38
C ALA A 5 -25.64 31.39 10.89
N SER A 6 -26.66 30.54 10.75
CA SER A 6 -26.59 29.12 11.13
C SER A 6 -25.59 28.33 10.28
N VAL A 7 -25.64 28.48 8.95
CA VAL A 7 -24.69 27.81 8.03
C VAL A 7 -23.25 28.29 8.26
N MET A 8 -23.06 29.60 8.46
CA MET A 8 -21.73 30.17 8.77
C MET A 8 -21.20 29.61 10.11
N GLY A 9 -22.06 29.45 11.10
CA GLY A 9 -21.71 28.83 12.39
C GLY A 9 -21.23 27.39 12.26
N PHE A 10 -21.94 26.55 11.48
CA PHE A 10 -21.50 25.17 11.25
C PHE A 10 -20.16 25.08 10.51
N LEU A 11 -19.90 25.96 9.54
CA LEU A 11 -18.61 26.03 8.83
C LEU A 11 -17.46 26.47 9.74
N LEU A 12 -17.72 27.35 10.71
CA LEU A 12 -16.72 27.76 11.70
C LEU A 12 -16.42 26.62 12.69
N ILE A 13 -17.44 25.85 13.08
CA ILE A 13 -17.24 24.70 13.97
C ILE A 13 -16.45 23.59 13.26
N THR A 14 -16.74 23.29 11.99
CA THR A 14 -15.98 22.27 11.24
C THR A 14 -14.54 22.69 10.96
N THR A 15 -14.29 23.97 10.69
CA THR A 15 -12.91 24.49 10.52
C THR A 15 -12.13 24.48 11.83
N LEU A 16 -12.76 24.79 12.97
CA LEU A 16 -12.14 24.71 14.29
C LEU A 16 -11.86 23.28 14.74
N ILE A 17 -12.73 22.32 14.43
CA ILE A 17 -12.49 20.89 14.70
C ILE A 17 -11.32 20.38 13.85
N SER A 18 -11.25 20.77 12.57
CA SER A 18 -10.13 20.39 11.69
C SER A 18 -8.79 21.02 12.09
N SER A 19 -8.78 22.23 12.67
CA SER A 19 -7.54 22.89 13.10
C SER A 19 -7.04 22.42 14.47
N THR A 20 -7.92 21.91 15.32
CA THR A 20 -7.58 21.40 16.67
C THR A 20 -7.25 19.90 16.70
N TYR A 21 -7.76 19.14 15.73
CA TYR A 21 -7.48 17.71 15.60
C TYR A 21 -7.02 17.35 14.18
N PRO A 22 -5.85 17.85 13.72
CA PRO A 22 -5.28 17.39 12.46
C PRO A 22 -5.01 15.87 12.45
N SER A 23 -4.93 15.23 13.63
CA SER A 23 -4.62 13.81 13.84
C SER A 23 -5.82 12.87 13.88
N LEU A 24 -7.07 13.34 13.89
CA LEU A 24 -8.24 12.44 13.93
C LEU A 24 -8.54 11.75 12.58
N ALA A 25 -7.79 12.11 11.52
CA ALA A 25 -7.93 11.54 10.17
C ALA A 25 -6.75 10.65 9.75
N THR A 26 -5.78 10.39 10.62
CA THR A 26 -4.63 9.53 10.32
C THR A 26 -4.55 8.45 11.39
N GLU A 27 -5.29 7.36 11.19
CA GLU A 27 -4.78 6.06 11.66
C GLU A 27 -3.31 6.00 11.21
N ASN A 28 -2.41 5.75 12.15
CA ASN A 28 -0.98 6.00 11.94
C ASN A 28 -0.44 5.05 10.86
N ASP A 29 -0.50 5.49 9.60
CA ASP A 29 -0.11 4.72 8.39
C ASP A 29 1.34 4.23 8.47
N ASP A 30 2.13 4.78 9.41
CA ASP A 30 3.51 4.42 9.70
C ASP A 30 3.67 3.25 10.69
N LYS A 31 2.62 2.74 11.34
CA LYS A 31 2.76 1.56 12.23
C LYS A 31 2.79 0.25 11.41
N PRO A 32 3.67 -0.73 11.70
CA PRO A 32 3.64 -2.04 11.03
C PRO A 32 2.24 -2.66 10.98
N LEU A 33 1.86 -3.19 9.82
CA LEU A 33 0.61 -3.94 9.65
C LEU A 33 0.69 -5.33 10.29
N ILE A 34 1.88 -5.92 10.26
CA ILE A 34 2.19 -7.20 10.90
C ILE A 34 3.22 -6.91 11.99
N ASP A 35 3.08 -7.58 13.12
CA ASP A 35 4.07 -7.52 14.20
C ASP A 35 5.45 -7.90 13.63
N PRO A 36 6.49 -7.05 13.81
CA PRO A 36 7.83 -7.33 13.32
C PRO A 36 8.35 -8.72 13.71
N ASP A 37 8.00 -9.20 14.91
CA ASP A 37 8.45 -10.50 15.44
C ASP A 37 7.67 -11.70 14.85
N THR A 38 6.55 -11.46 14.16
CA THR A 38 5.77 -12.51 13.49
C THR A 38 6.26 -12.70 12.06
N SER A 39 6.57 -13.93 11.64
CA SER A 39 6.93 -14.19 10.23
C SER A 39 5.76 -13.90 9.26
N LEU A 40 6.05 -13.48 8.02
CA LEU A 40 4.99 -13.24 7.03
C LEU A 40 4.18 -14.51 6.75
N ASP A 41 4.85 -15.66 6.69
CA ASP A 41 4.21 -16.97 6.50
C ASP A 41 3.24 -17.29 7.63
N GLU A 42 3.64 -17.12 8.89
CA GLU A 42 2.76 -17.31 10.05
C GLU A 42 1.59 -16.33 10.04
N ALA A 43 1.85 -15.07 9.67
CA ALA A 43 0.82 -14.06 9.57
C ALA A 43 -0.22 -14.42 8.50
N PHE A 44 0.19 -14.99 7.37
CA PHE A 44 -0.70 -15.37 6.27
C PHE A 44 -1.32 -16.77 6.41
N ALA A 45 -0.67 -17.70 7.10
CA ALA A 45 -1.16 -19.08 7.35
C ALA A 45 -2.37 -19.14 8.29
N ARG A 46 -2.65 -18.08 9.06
CA ARG A 46 -3.81 -17.95 9.97
C ARG A 46 -5.18 -17.97 9.27
N SER A 47 -5.22 -18.12 7.95
CA SER A 47 -6.42 -18.02 7.13
C SER A 47 -6.75 -19.35 6.41
N PRO A 48 -7.31 -20.36 7.11
CA PRO A 48 -7.76 -21.58 6.47
C PRO A 48 -8.98 -21.26 5.57
N GLY A 49 -8.84 -21.44 4.25
CA GLY A 49 -9.93 -21.25 3.27
C GLY A 49 -9.73 -20.13 2.23
N SER A 50 -8.52 -19.60 2.07
CA SER A 50 -8.29 -18.43 1.20
C SER A 50 -8.11 -18.74 -0.28
N GLU A 51 -7.86 -19.98 -0.69
CA GLU A 51 -7.47 -20.28 -2.08
C GLU A 51 -8.58 -19.99 -3.09
N GLU A 52 -9.76 -20.61 -2.93
CA GLU A 52 -10.91 -20.37 -3.83
C GLU A 52 -11.31 -18.91 -3.85
N TYR A 53 -11.32 -18.26 -2.67
CA TYR A 53 -11.58 -16.83 -2.59
C TYR A 53 -10.54 -16.02 -3.38
N ASN A 54 -9.24 -16.31 -3.21
CA ASN A 54 -8.17 -15.57 -3.88
C ASN A 54 -8.26 -15.76 -5.39
N ILE A 55 -8.52 -16.99 -5.86
CA ILE A 55 -8.77 -17.29 -7.28
C ILE A 55 -9.94 -16.45 -7.79
N ASN A 56 -11.06 -16.42 -7.06
CA ASN A 56 -12.22 -15.61 -7.44
C ASN A 56 -11.92 -14.11 -7.43
N ALA A 57 -11.14 -13.62 -6.46
CA ALA A 57 -10.71 -12.23 -6.39
C ALA A 57 -9.84 -11.84 -7.60
N PHE A 58 -8.91 -12.70 -8.03
CA PHE A 58 -8.14 -12.53 -9.26
C PHE A 58 -9.02 -12.55 -10.51
N ASN A 59 -9.93 -13.52 -10.61
CA ASN A 59 -10.85 -13.64 -11.76
C ASN A 59 -11.83 -12.46 -11.88
N SER A 60 -12.09 -11.76 -10.77
CA SER A 60 -12.94 -10.55 -10.75
C SER A 60 -12.22 -9.27 -11.21
N ILE A 61 -10.92 -9.33 -11.55
CA ILE A 61 -10.19 -8.17 -12.05
C ILE A 61 -10.73 -7.79 -13.45
N PRO A 62 -11.06 -6.51 -13.71
CA PRO A 62 -11.52 -6.08 -15.02
C PRO A 62 -10.53 -6.45 -16.13
N ALA A 63 -11.02 -6.99 -17.25
CA ALA A 63 -10.18 -7.47 -18.35
C ALA A 63 -9.15 -6.43 -18.85
N PRO A 64 -9.46 -5.11 -18.96
CA PRO A 64 -8.45 -4.11 -19.34
C PRO A 64 -7.29 -4.02 -18.35
N GLU A 65 -7.57 -4.08 -17.04
CA GLU A 65 -6.55 -4.03 -15.98
C GLU A 65 -5.71 -5.31 -15.97
N ALA A 66 -6.37 -6.47 -16.05
CA ALA A 66 -5.69 -7.76 -16.12
C ALA A 66 -4.79 -7.86 -17.34
N ASN A 67 -5.28 -7.44 -18.52
CA ASN A 67 -4.50 -7.45 -19.76
C ASN A 67 -3.30 -6.49 -19.70
N TYR A 68 -3.49 -5.29 -19.14
CA TYR A 68 -2.38 -4.36 -18.96
C TYR A 68 -1.32 -4.95 -18.03
N PHE A 69 -1.74 -5.54 -16.91
CA PHE A 69 -0.84 -6.19 -15.96
C PHE A 69 -0.06 -7.33 -16.63
N MET A 70 -0.73 -8.26 -17.30
CA MET A 70 -0.07 -9.39 -17.96
C MET A 70 0.91 -8.98 -19.05
N LYS A 71 0.61 -7.92 -19.80
CA LYS A 71 1.48 -7.45 -20.90
C LYS A 71 2.66 -6.61 -20.44
N ASN A 72 2.47 -5.80 -19.40
CA ASN A 72 3.43 -4.74 -19.05
C ASN A 72 4.10 -4.96 -17.69
N CYS A 73 3.44 -5.69 -16.78
CA CYS A 73 3.81 -5.75 -15.37
C CYS A 73 4.18 -7.15 -14.88
N ALA A 74 3.67 -8.22 -15.52
CA ALA A 74 3.95 -9.61 -15.16
C ALA A 74 5.38 -10.05 -15.53
N LYS A 75 6.35 -9.15 -15.43
CA LYS A 75 7.76 -9.50 -15.39
C LYS A 75 8.07 -9.96 -13.97
N THR A 76 8.67 -11.13 -13.83
CA THR A 76 9.09 -11.63 -12.53
C THR A 76 10.15 -10.70 -11.94
N ARG A 77 9.89 -10.21 -10.73
CA ARG A 77 10.94 -9.70 -9.85
C ARG A 77 11.74 -10.89 -9.34
N ASP A 78 12.98 -10.64 -8.94
CA ASP A 78 13.73 -11.61 -8.15
C ASP A 78 12.95 -11.90 -6.87
N VAL A 79 12.81 -13.17 -6.51
CA VAL A 79 12.10 -13.64 -5.30
C VAL A 79 12.62 -12.89 -4.06
N LYS A 80 13.93 -12.66 -3.99
CA LYS A 80 14.54 -11.92 -2.89
C LYS A 80 14.01 -10.49 -2.78
N CYS A 81 13.84 -9.81 -3.92
CA CYS A 81 13.31 -8.44 -3.93
C CYS A 81 11.82 -8.41 -3.62
N ASP A 82 11.06 -9.44 -4.01
CA ASP A 82 9.66 -9.55 -3.61
C ASP A 82 9.51 -9.70 -2.09
N ASP A 83 10.36 -10.49 -1.44
CA ASP A 83 10.39 -10.61 0.02
C ASP A 83 10.70 -9.26 0.68
N GLU A 84 11.72 -8.54 0.22
CA GLU A 84 12.06 -7.20 0.74
C GLU A 84 10.91 -6.21 0.57
N VAL A 85 10.21 -6.22 -0.57
CA VAL A 85 9.03 -5.37 -0.80
C VAL A 85 7.91 -5.72 0.18
N LEU A 86 7.66 -7.00 0.46
CA LEU A 86 6.64 -7.41 1.42
C LEU A 86 7.02 -7.01 2.85
N LEU A 87 8.28 -7.17 3.24
CA LEU A 87 8.79 -6.76 4.55
C LEU A 87 8.67 -5.23 4.74
N ASP A 88 8.99 -4.43 3.72
CA ASP A 88 8.79 -2.98 3.78
C ASP A 88 7.29 -2.63 3.88
N LEU A 89 6.47 -3.22 3.03
CA LEU A 89 5.02 -2.96 2.99
C LEU A 89 4.30 -3.34 4.28
N PHE A 90 4.66 -4.45 4.93
CA PHE A 90 3.91 -4.97 6.08
C PHE A 90 4.59 -4.71 7.43
N LYS A 91 5.92 -4.60 7.45
CA LYS A 91 6.71 -4.45 8.67
C LYS A 91 7.53 -3.17 8.76
N ASN A 92 7.55 -2.36 7.69
CA ASN A 92 8.41 -1.18 7.55
C ASN A 92 9.90 -1.49 7.62
N GLU A 93 10.31 -2.69 7.23
CA GLU A 93 11.72 -3.04 7.10
C GLU A 93 12.26 -2.48 5.78
N PRO A 94 13.29 -1.61 5.80
CA PRO A 94 13.77 -0.98 4.59
C PRO A 94 14.40 -1.99 3.64
N MET A 95 14.06 -1.87 2.37
CA MET A 95 14.62 -2.68 1.29
C MET A 95 16.03 -2.26 0.86
N SER A 96 16.74 -3.14 0.16
CA SER A 96 18.04 -2.87 -0.44
C SER A 96 17.96 -1.89 -1.62
N ARG A 97 19.09 -1.24 -1.92
CA ARG A 97 19.22 -0.34 -3.09
C ARG A 97 18.97 -1.10 -4.39
N GLU A 98 19.47 -2.32 -4.49
CA GLU A 98 19.29 -3.21 -5.64
C GLU A 98 17.80 -3.51 -5.86
N CYS A 99 17.06 -3.81 -4.78
CA CYS A 99 15.63 -4.03 -4.89
C CYS A 99 14.87 -2.73 -5.24
N CYS A 100 15.30 -1.58 -4.70
CA CYS A 100 14.74 -0.28 -5.10
C CYS A 100 14.89 -0.01 -6.61
N LEU A 101 16.03 -0.34 -7.21
CA LEU A 101 16.23 -0.23 -8.67
C LEU A 101 15.25 -1.11 -9.44
N MET A 102 14.98 -2.33 -8.96
CA MET A 102 14.02 -3.24 -9.57
C MET A 102 12.57 -2.75 -9.45
N VAL A 103 12.21 -2.18 -8.30
CA VAL A 103 10.90 -1.53 -8.10
C VAL A 103 10.70 -0.40 -9.10
N LEU A 104 11.71 0.46 -9.28
CA LEU A 104 11.64 1.56 -10.25
C LEU A 104 11.60 1.05 -11.69
N HIS A 105 12.41 0.04 -12.02
CA HIS A 105 12.43 -0.56 -13.35
C HIS A 105 11.07 -1.16 -13.76
N ASN A 106 10.32 -1.72 -12.81
CA ASN A 106 8.95 -2.19 -13.05
C ASN A 106 7.95 -1.04 -13.29
N GLY A 107 8.26 0.17 -12.84
CA GLY A 107 7.44 1.36 -13.01
C GLY A 107 6.31 1.49 -11.98
N GLY A 108 5.98 2.75 -11.64
CA GLY A 108 4.99 3.05 -10.61
C GLY A 108 3.60 2.47 -10.87
N GLY A 109 3.15 2.46 -12.14
CA GLY A 109 1.86 1.88 -12.53
C GLY A 109 1.76 0.37 -12.22
N CYS A 110 2.83 -0.39 -12.47
CA CYS A 110 2.86 -1.81 -12.18
C CYS A 110 2.88 -2.10 -10.68
N ASN A 111 3.69 -1.38 -9.92
CA ASN A 111 3.71 -1.52 -8.46
C ASN A 111 2.34 -1.19 -7.84
N MET A 112 1.67 -0.16 -8.35
CA MET A 112 0.33 0.22 -7.87
C MET A 112 -0.75 -0.83 -8.20
N LEU A 113 -0.68 -1.46 -9.38
CA LEU A 113 -1.56 -2.59 -9.71
C LEU A 113 -1.30 -3.80 -8.83
N ILE A 114 -0.03 -4.10 -8.52
CA ILE A 114 0.33 -5.19 -7.61
C ILE A 114 -0.22 -4.92 -6.21
N ALA A 115 -0.09 -3.71 -5.69
CA ALA A 115 -0.66 -3.31 -4.41
C ALA A 115 -2.19 -3.43 -4.42
N LYS A 116 -2.84 -2.96 -5.49
CA LYS A 116 -4.30 -3.08 -5.68
C LYS A 116 -4.75 -4.53 -5.69
N PHE A 117 -4.08 -5.42 -6.43
CA PHE A 117 -4.44 -6.84 -6.47
C PHE A 117 -4.17 -7.54 -5.14
N SER A 118 -3.03 -7.25 -4.51
CA SER A 118 -2.68 -7.78 -3.19
C SER A 118 -3.74 -7.41 -2.16
N SER A 119 -4.25 -6.17 -2.18
CA SER A 119 -5.30 -5.72 -1.26
C SER A 119 -6.60 -6.53 -1.32
N ARG A 120 -6.85 -7.25 -2.41
CA ARG A 120 -8.04 -8.09 -2.59
C ARG A 120 -7.88 -9.48 -1.99
N LEU A 121 -6.66 -9.89 -1.66
CA LEU A 121 -6.37 -11.20 -1.09
C LEU A 121 -7.06 -11.39 0.25
N TYR A 122 -7.56 -12.60 0.48
CA TYR A 122 -8.31 -12.94 1.68
C TYR A 122 -7.48 -12.69 2.94
N GLN A 123 -6.19 -13.06 2.92
CA GLN A 123 -5.32 -12.95 4.10
C GLN A 123 -5.19 -11.50 4.60
N LEU A 124 -5.44 -10.54 3.70
CA LEU A 124 -5.33 -9.12 3.99
C LEU A 124 -6.66 -8.48 4.41
N ARG A 125 -7.80 -9.17 4.26
CA ARG A 125 -9.13 -8.63 4.62
C ARG A 125 -9.27 -8.25 6.09
N ARG A 126 -8.48 -8.87 6.97
CA ARG A 126 -8.48 -8.57 8.42
C ARG A 126 -7.97 -7.17 8.74
N PHE A 127 -7.24 -6.54 7.82
CA PHE A 127 -6.72 -5.20 7.99
C PHE A 127 -7.76 -4.20 7.48
N THR A 128 -8.34 -3.40 8.38
CA THR A 128 -9.21 -2.29 8.00
C THR A 128 -8.43 -1.35 7.07
N SER A 129 -9.09 -0.83 6.03
CA SER A 129 -8.47 0.11 5.08
C SER A 129 -7.22 -0.43 4.34
N VAL A 130 -6.99 -1.75 4.30
CA VAL A 130 -5.77 -2.35 3.72
C VAL A 130 -5.47 -1.90 2.29
N ALA A 131 -6.50 -1.71 1.47
CA ALA A 131 -6.33 -1.20 0.11
C ALA A 131 -5.71 0.20 0.12
N LYS A 132 -6.24 1.11 0.95
CA LYS A 132 -5.70 2.47 1.08
C LYS A 132 -4.27 2.44 1.61
N ILE A 133 -4.01 1.66 2.66
CA ILE A 133 -2.69 1.58 3.29
C ILE A 133 -1.64 1.04 2.32
N LEU A 134 -1.94 -0.06 1.61
CA LEU A 134 -1.01 -0.64 0.64
C LEU A 134 -0.70 0.31 -0.51
N LEU A 135 -1.70 1.03 -1.03
CA LEU A 135 -1.47 2.03 -2.09
C LEU A 135 -0.57 3.17 -1.59
N LEU A 136 -0.85 3.72 -0.40
CA LEU A 136 -0.03 4.78 0.21
C LEU A 136 1.40 4.34 0.48
N ARG A 137 1.59 3.14 1.04
CA ARG A 137 2.94 2.60 1.30
C ARG A 137 3.70 2.32 0.01
N THR A 138 3.02 1.83 -1.02
CA THR A 138 3.63 1.63 -2.34
C THR A 138 4.13 2.95 -2.92
N GLU A 139 3.34 4.03 -2.80
CA GLU A 139 3.77 5.37 -3.22
C GLU A 139 4.98 5.86 -2.40
N LYS A 140 4.98 5.65 -1.08
CA LYS A 140 6.11 5.99 -0.21
C LYS A 140 7.39 5.24 -0.61
N ILE A 141 7.29 3.94 -0.90
CA ILE A 141 8.41 3.11 -1.40
C ILE A 141 8.93 3.66 -2.73
N LEU A 142 8.05 3.95 -3.70
CA LEU A 142 8.43 4.51 -4.99
C LEU A 142 9.17 5.84 -4.86
N ASN A 143 8.67 6.74 -4.01
CA ASN A 143 9.29 8.04 -3.75
C ASN A 143 10.66 7.90 -3.09
N ARG A 144 10.78 7.01 -2.10
CA ARG A 144 12.05 6.73 -1.42
C ARG A 144 13.09 6.15 -2.37
N CYS A 145 12.73 5.11 -3.14
CA CYS A 145 13.63 4.52 -4.13
C CYS A 145 14.07 5.54 -5.19
N SER A 146 13.18 6.44 -5.61
CA SER A 146 13.51 7.52 -6.56
C SER A 146 14.54 8.49 -5.97
N ALA A 147 14.42 8.84 -4.69
CA ALA A 147 15.35 9.73 -4.01
C ALA A 147 16.74 9.09 -3.80
N GLU A 148 16.78 7.81 -3.41
CA GLU A 148 18.03 7.08 -3.17
C GLU A 148 18.85 6.87 -4.46
N THR A 149 18.17 6.63 -5.58
CA THR A 149 18.83 6.45 -6.88
C THR A 149 19.32 7.76 -7.50
N SER A 150 18.72 8.88 -7.09
CA SER A 150 19.18 10.24 -7.43
C SER A 150 20.40 10.69 -6.62
N THR A 151 20.74 9.96 -5.55
CA THR A 151 21.89 10.24 -4.69
C THR A 151 23.13 9.53 -5.25
N PRO A 152 24.20 10.27 -5.63
CA PRO A 152 25.47 9.67 -6.03
C PRO A 152 25.99 8.74 -4.94
N LEU A 153 26.62 7.61 -5.31
CA LEU A 153 27.40 6.82 -4.37
C LEU A 153 28.48 7.74 -3.78
N SER A 154 28.34 8.13 -2.52
CA SER A 154 29.48 8.56 -1.70
C SER A 154 30.46 7.38 -1.72
N GLY A 155 31.65 7.62 -2.28
CA GLY A 155 32.63 6.61 -2.66
C GLY A 155 33.14 5.69 -1.56
#